data_AF-A0A370SJQ4-F1
#
_entry.id   AF-A0A370SJQ4-F1
#
_cell.length_a   1.000
_cell.length_b   1.000
_cell.length_c   1.000
_cell.angle_alpha   90.00
_cell.angle_beta   90.00
_cell.angle_gamma   90.00
#
_symmetry.space_group_name_H-M   'P 1'
#
loop_
_entity.id
_entity.type
_entity.pdbx_description
1 polymer ?
#
loop_
_entity_poly.entity_id
_entity_poly.type
_entity_poly.pdbx_seq_one_letter_code
_entity_poly.pdbx_strand_id
1 'polypeptide(L)'
;MIFSDDRESTLTRSVLISLFTWRRAMTDDPVDDEELFGWWGDSYPTIADDRIGSRLWLLRRVKLTDATQRDAEFYANEALRWLLDEGHAIAIEITSEKVEVSRLNLTVVITVPGGDRIEIKPISSWQVIYAV
;
A
#
# COMPACT_ATOMS: atom_id res chain seq x y z
N MET A 1 -5.18 28.43 2.34
CA MET A 1 -6.17 27.47 1.82
C MET A 1 -6.35 26.43 2.91
N ILE A 2 -7.49 26.42 3.59
CA ILE A 2 -7.75 25.56 4.75
C ILE A 2 -8.23 24.22 4.20
N PHE A 3 -7.37 23.22 4.17
CA PHE A 3 -7.86 21.84 4.11
C PHE A 3 -8.48 21.53 5.46
N SER A 4 -9.72 21.06 5.45
CA SER A 4 -10.29 20.47 6.65
C SER A 4 -9.40 19.28 7.00
N ASP A 5 -8.90 19.28 8.23
CA ASP A 5 -8.21 18.17 8.91
C ASP A 5 -8.86 16.80 8.56
N ASP A 6 -10.18 16.81 8.37
CA ASP A 6 -11.01 15.69 7.92
C ASP A 6 -10.60 15.03 6.59
N ARG A 7 -10.27 15.79 5.52
CA ARG A 7 -9.92 15.21 4.22
C ARG A 7 -8.57 14.51 4.26
N GLU A 8 -7.58 15.16 4.87
CA GLU A 8 -6.26 14.57 5.08
C GLU A 8 -6.37 13.31 5.93
N SER A 9 -7.15 13.36 7.02
CA SER A 9 -7.41 12.23 7.89
C SER A 9 -8.10 11.07 7.14
N THR A 10 -9.07 11.37 6.28
CA THR A 10 -9.79 10.37 5.46
C THR A 10 -8.85 9.70 4.46
N LEU A 11 -8.10 10.49 3.67
CA LEU A 11 -7.15 9.94 2.70
C LEU A 11 -6.03 9.15 3.38
N THR A 12 -5.54 9.63 4.52
CA THR A 12 -4.56 8.88 5.32
C THR A 12 -5.12 7.53 5.73
N ARG A 13 -6.34 7.46 6.27
CA ARG A 13 -6.97 6.17 6.62
C ARG A 13 -7.17 5.28 5.39
N SER A 14 -7.65 5.82 4.28
CA SER A 14 -7.84 5.07 3.04
C SER A 14 -6.53 4.44 2.54
N VAL A 15 -5.43 5.19 2.58
CA VAL A 15 -4.10 4.68 2.23
C VAL A 15 -3.68 3.58 3.18
N LEU A 16 -3.84 3.76 4.49
CA LEU A 16 -3.47 2.73 5.46
C LEU A 16 -4.28 1.45 5.28
N ILE A 17 -5.60 1.56 5.08
CA ILE A 17 -6.47 0.41 4.83
C ILE A 17 -6.00 -0.29 3.55
N SER A 18 -5.71 0.45 2.49
CA SER A 18 -5.27 -0.11 1.21
C SER A 18 -3.91 -0.81 1.31
N LEU A 19 -2.94 -0.26 2.05
CA LEU A 19 -1.60 -0.85 2.18
C LEU A 19 -1.56 -2.01 3.18
N PHE A 20 -2.34 -1.94 4.26
CA PHE A 20 -2.25 -2.88 5.39
C PHE A 20 -3.41 -3.86 5.49
N THR A 21 -4.32 -3.86 4.52
CA THR A 21 -5.23 -4.99 4.27
C THR A 21 -4.53 -5.98 3.35
N TRP A 22 -4.63 -7.28 3.63
CA TRP A 22 -4.05 -8.29 2.75
C TRP A 22 -4.88 -8.46 1.48
N ARG A 23 -4.29 -8.17 0.32
CA ARG A 23 -4.80 -8.63 -0.97
C ARG A 23 -4.29 -10.04 -1.22
N ARG A 24 -5.14 -10.89 -1.81
CA ARG A 24 -4.78 -12.26 -2.16
C ARG A 24 -3.62 -12.29 -3.18
N ALA A 25 -2.68 -13.21 -3.00
CA ALA A 25 -1.61 -13.46 -3.97
C ALA A 25 -2.17 -13.90 -5.33
N MET A 26 -1.51 -13.48 -6.39
CA MET A 26 -1.71 -13.93 -7.76
C MET A 26 -1.04 -15.28 -8.01
N THR A 27 -1.37 -15.89 -9.16
CA THR A 27 -0.84 -17.21 -9.55
C THR A 27 0.65 -17.23 -9.83
N ASP A 28 1.22 -16.07 -10.17
CA ASP A 28 2.64 -15.86 -10.49
C ASP A 28 3.43 -15.28 -9.31
N ASP A 29 2.78 -15.04 -8.16
CA ASP A 29 3.47 -14.56 -6.97
C ASP A 29 4.30 -15.68 -6.31
N PRO A 30 5.47 -15.35 -5.74
CA PRO A 30 6.32 -16.30 -5.05
C PRO A 30 5.74 -16.61 -3.67
N VAL A 31 4.85 -17.59 -3.58
CA VAL A 31 4.30 -18.09 -2.32
C VAL A 31 4.89 -19.47 -2.04
N ASP A 32 5.54 -19.61 -0.89
CA ASP A 32 6.21 -20.86 -0.48
C ASP A 32 5.23 -21.93 0.07
N ASP A 33 4.01 -21.52 0.44
CA ASP A 33 2.97 -22.34 1.05
C ASP A 33 1.61 -22.15 0.33
N GLU A 34 0.56 -22.83 0.81
CA GLU A 34 -0.80 -22.69 0.28
C GLU A 34 -1.51 -21.42 0.80
N GLU A 35 -0.86 -20.62 1.64
CA GLU A 35 -1.47 -19.46 2.28
C GLU A 35 -1.39 -18.22 1.38
N LEU A 36 -2.39 -18.09 0.50
CA LEU A 36 -2.48 -16.97 -0.44
C LEU A 36 -3.03 -15.67 0.19
N PHE A 37 -3.41 -15.70 1.47
CA PHE A 37 -4.10 -14.62 2.19
C PHE A 37 -5.28 -14.02 1.40
N GLY A 38 -5.73 -12.85 1.81
CA GLY A 38 -6.79 -12.09 1.16
C GLY A 38 -7.77 -11.45 2.13
N TRP A 39 -8.51 -10.47 1.63
CA TRP A 39 -9.59 -9.84 2.34
C TRP A 39 -10.91 -10.52 1.97
N TRP A 40 -11.68 -10.91 2.98
CA TRP A 40 -12.93 -11.64 2.78
C TRP A 40 -13.96 -10.86 1.92
N GLY A 41 -13.89 -9.52 1.93
CA GLY A 41 -14.74 -8.65 1.11
C GLY A 41 -14.58 -8.85 -0.40
N ASP A 42 -13.43 -9.32 -0.85
CA ASP A 42 -13.15 -9.59 -2.27
C ASP A 42 -13.80 -10.89 -2.78
N SER A 43 -14.49 -11.65 -1.92
CA SER A 43 -15.07 -12.96 -2.30
C SER A 43 -16.30 -12.82 -3.21
N TYR A 44 -16.99 -11.69 -3.15
CA TYR A 44 -18.21 -11.41 -3.91
C TYR A 44 -18.24 -9.96 -4.41
N PRO A 45 -17.30 -9.56 -5.28
CA PRO A 45 -17.17 -8.18 -5.67
C PRO A 45 -18.30 -7.82 -6.65
N THR A 46 -18.81 -6.59 -6.54
CA THR A 46 -19.85 -6.10 -7.45
C THR A 46 -19.28 -5.76 -8.82
N ILE A 47 -17.99 -5.39 -8.86
CA ILE A 47 -17.21 -5.10 -10.06
C ILE A 47 -16.09 -6.14 -10.15
N ALA A 48 -15.87 -6.73 -11.34
CA ALA A 48 -14.80 -7.71 -11.50
C ALA A 48 -13.43 -7.09 -11.16
N ASP A 49 -12.61 -7.83 -10.43
CA ASP A 49 -11.29 -7.40 -9.93
C ASP A 49 -11.29 -6.17 -9.02
N ASP A 50 -12.44 -5.78 -8.47
CA ASP A 50 -12.50 -4.85 -7.34
C ASP A 50 -11.96 -5.55 -6.08
N ARG A 51 -10.67 -5.32 -5.82
CA ARG A 51 -9.94 -5.93 -4.71
C ARG A 51 -9.39 -4.83 -3.82
N ILE A 52 -9.53 -4.95 -2.51
CA ILE A 52 -8.85 -4.04 -1.57
C ILE A 52 -7.59 -4.71 -1.05
N GLY A 53 -6.65 -3.87 -0.62
CA GLY A 53 -5.45 -4.33 0.06
C GLY A 53 -4.23 -4.38 -0.84
N SER A 54 -3.13 -4.82 -0.24
CA SER A 54 -1.84 -4.94 -0.89
C SER A 54 -1.24 -6.33 -0.72
N ARG A 55 -0.35 -6.66 -1.64
CA ARG A 55 0.51 -7.85 -1.60
C ARG A 55 1.84 -7.59 -0.89
N LEU A 56 2.01 -6.44 -0.22
CA LEU A 56 3.19 -6.13 0.60
C LEU A 56 3.57 -7.23 1.60
N TRP A 57 2.62 -8.04 2.04
CA TRP A 57 2.86 -9.19 2.92
C TRP A 57 3.75 -10.26 2.28
N LEU A 58 3.83 -10.36 0.95
CA LEU A 58 4.74 -11.26 0.23
C LEU A 58 6.22 -10.96 0.52
N LEU A 59 6.51 -9.73 0.96
CA LEU A 59 7.86 -9.29 1.29
C LEU A 59 8.29 -9.72 2.70
N ARG A 60 7.43 -10.41 3.46
CA ARG A 60 7.80 -10.98 4.76
C ARG A 60 8.97 -11.95 4.58
N ARG A 61 9.99 -11.84 5.44
CA ARG A 61 11.15 -12.74 5.45
C ARG A 61 11.95 -12.80 4.13
N VAL A 62 11.72 -11.87 3.20
CA VAL A 62 12.52 -11.71 1.99
C VAL A 62 13.75 -10.86 2.30
N LYS A 63 14.90 -11.17 1.67
CA LYS A 63 16.11 -10.34 1.80
C LYS A 63 15.83 -8.93 1.28
N LEU A 64 16.31 -7.91 2.00
CA LEU A 64 16.18 -6.53 1.57
C LEU A 64 17.15 -6.21 0.42
N THR A 65 16.64 -6.22 -0.81
CA THR A 65 17.40 -5.95 -2.04
C THR A 65 16.75 -4.83 -2.84
N ASP A 66 17.40 -4.35 -3.91
CA ASP A 66 16.79 -3.38 -4.84
C ASP A 66 15.55 -3.96 -5.54
N ALA A 67 15.50 -5.28 -5.76
CA ALA A 67 14.30 -5.94 -6.29
C ALA A 67 13.14 -5.84 -5.30
N THR A 68 13.39 -6.21 -4.04
CA THR A 68 12.39 -6.12 -2.95
C THR A 68 11.84 -4.70 -2.76
N GLN A 69 12.67 -3.67 -2.96
CA GLN A 69 12.19 -2.27 -2.93
C GLN A 69 11.23 -1.97 -4.07
N ARG A 70 11.57 -2.37 -5.30
CA ARG A 70 10.70 -2.19 -6.46
C ARG A 70 9.40 -2.97 -6.33
N ASP A 71 9.45 -4.17 -5.76
CA ASP A 71 8.26 -4.96 -5.48
C ASP A 71 7.36 -4.25 -4.45
N ALA A 72 7.95 -3.63 -3.42
CA ALA A 72 7.19 -2.86 -2.44
C ALA A 72 6.47 -1.66 -3.07
N GLU A 73 7.17 -0.90 -3.91
CA GLU A 73 6.60 0.23 -4.64
C GLU A 73 5.52 -0.24 -5.63
N PHE A 74 5.73 -1.37 -6.30
CA PHE A 74 4.76 -1.97 -7.21
C PHE A 74 3.48 -2.41 -6.49
N TYR A 75 3.59 -3.17 -5.39
CA TYR A 75 2.43 -3.62 -4.62
C TYR A 75 1.69 -2.46 -3.95
N ALA A 76 2.39 -1.39 -3.55
CA ALA A 76 1.77 -0.19 -3.03
C ALA A 76 1.03 0.59 -4.13
N ASN A 77 1.60 0.72 -5.33
CA ASN A 77 0.93 1.36 -6.47
C ASN A 77 -0.35 0.60 -6.85
N GLU A 78 -0.28 -0.72 -6.89
CA GLU A 78 -1.43 -1.58 -7.19
C GLU A 78 -2.55 -1.44 -6.15
N ALA A 79 -2.20 -1.30 -4.88
CA ALA A 79 -3.16 -1.16 -3.79
C ALA A 79 -3.84 0.21 -3.76
N LEU A 80 -3.16 1.27 -4.23
CA LEU A 80 -3.66 2.64 -4.20
C LEU A 80 -4.30 3.10 -5.52
N ARG A 81 -4.27 2.26 -6.58
CA ARG A 81 -4.76 2.65 -7.90
C ARG A 81 -6.24 3.07 -7.92
N TRP A 82 -7.06 2.47 -7.07
CA TRP A 82 -8.48 2.83 -6.95
C TRP A 82 -8.71 4.32 -6.63
N LEU A 83 -7.79 4.97 -5.90
CA LEU A 83 -7.88 6.41 -5.62
C LEU A 83 -7.79 7.26 -6.89
N LEU A 84 -7.04 6.79 -7.91
CA LEU A 84 -6.99 7.44 -9.22
C LEU A 84 -8.25 7.10 -10.03
N ASP A 85 -8.63 5.82 -10.06
CA ASP A 85 -9.73 5.31 -10.87
C ASP A 85 -11.09 5.94 -10.47
N GLU A 86 -11.29 6.18 -9.16
CA GLU A 86 -12.48 6.84 -8.61
C GLU A 86 -12.35 8.38 -8.51
N GLY A 87 -11.21 8.94 -8.91
CA GLY A 87 -11.01 10.40 -8.95
C GLY A 87 -10.75 11.06 -7.60
N HIS A 88 -10.43 10.30 -6.55
CA HIS A 88 -9.99 10.83 -5.25
C HIS A 88 -8.58 11.47 -5.32
N ALA A 89 -7.76 11.03 -6.28
CA ALA A 89 -6.44 11.54 -6.57
C ALA A 89 -6.27 11.77 -8.07
N ILE A 90 -5.37 12.68 -8.45
CA ILE A 90 -4.95 12.90 -9.83
C ILE A 90 -3.51 12.44 -10.10
N ALA A 91 -2.72 12.26 -9.04
CA ALA A 91 -1.41 11.63 -9.09
C ALA A 91 -1.07 10.99 -7.74
N ILE A 92 -0.35 9.87 -7.80
CA ILE A 92 0.17 9.17 -6.63
C ILE A 92 1.65 8.90 -6.90
N GLU A 93 2.50 9.31 -5.98
CA GLU A 93 3.94 9.03 -6.00
C GLU A 93 4.27 8.16 -4.79
N ILE A 94 4.86 7.00 -5.03
CA ILE A 94 5.29 6.09 -3.97
C ILE A 94 6.79 5.94 -4.07
N THR A 95 7.46 6.14 -2.95
CA THR A 95 8.91 5.95 -2.83
C THR A 95 9.23 5.07 -1.66
N SER A 96 10.27 4.25 -1.81
CA SER A 96 10.78 3.41 -0.74
C SER A 96 12.21 3.80 -0.33
N GLU A 97 12.48 3.74 0.97
CA GLU A 97 13.79 4.02 1.54
C GLU A 97 14.23 2.84 2.41
N LYS A 98 15.40 2.25 2.09
CA LYS A 98 16.07 1.31 2.98
C LYS A 98 16.59 2.06 4.19
N VAL A 99 16.18 1.61 5.37
CA VAL A 99 16.71 2.13 6.62
C VAL A 99 17.37 1.00 7.40
N GLU A 100 18.62 1.23 7.80
CA GLU A 100 19.45 0.21 8.45
C GLU A 100 19.56 -1.06 7.58
N VAL A 101 19.71 -2.23 8.19
CA VAL A 101 19.96 -3.49 7.48
C VAL A 101 18.66 -4.24 7.15
N SER A 102 17.55 -3.91 7.82
CA SER A 102 16.34 -4.75 7.82
C SER A 102 15.02 -4.00 7.71
N ARG A 103 15.01 -2.67 7.53
CA ARG A 103 13.77 -1.89 7.43
C ARG A 103 13.61 -1.27 6.04
N LEU A 104 12.39 -1.36 5.52
CA LEU A 104 11.96 -0.63 4.33
C LEU A 104 10.84 0.33 4.72
N ASN A 105 11.08 1.62 4.53
CA ASN A 105 10.09 2.66 4.72
C ASN A 105 9.39 2.95 3.38
N LEU A 106 8.07 3.10 3.40
CA LEU A 106 7.28 3.56 2.26
C LEU A 106 6.69 4.94 2.54
N THR A 107 6.93 5.87 1.62
CA THR A 107 6.33 7.20 1.63
C THR A 107 5.36 7.29 0.47
N VAL A 108 4.15 7.81 0.75
CA VAL A 108 3.10 8.01 -0.26
C VAL A 108 2.81 9.51 -0.36
N VAL A 109 2.90 10.07 -1.55
CA VAL A 109 2.45 11.43 -1.83
C VAL A 109 1.24 11.38 -2.76
N ILE A 110 0.13 11.94 -2.30
CA ILE A 110 -1.11 12.03 -3.08
C ILE A 110 -1.30 13.47 -3.53
N THR A 111 -1.49 13.66 -4.82
CA THR A 111 -2.00 14.93 -5.38
C THR A 111 -3.51 14.79 -5.60
N VAL A 112 -4.28 15.63 -4.92
CA VAL A 112 -5.76 15.61 -4.97
C VAL A 112 -6.31 16.48 -6.11
N PRO A 113 -7.57 16.29 -6.53
CA PRO A 113 -8.26 17.24 -7.40
C PRO A 113 -8.24 18.64 -6.76
N GLY A 114 -7.63 19.60 -7.46
CA GLY A 114 -7.32 20.94 -6.92
C GLY A 114 -5.82 21.24 -6.83
N GLY A 115 -4.97 20.21 -6.87
CA GLY A 115 -3.51 20.32 -6.99
C GLY A 115 -2.73 20.24 -5.67
N ASP A 116 -3.42 20.14 -4.52
CA ASP A 116 -2.75 20.02 -3.23
C ASP A 116 -2.10 18.67 -3.05
N ARG A 117 -0.99 18.66 -2.31
CA ARG A 117 -0.20 17.47 -2.05
C ARG A 117 -0.30 17.09 -0.58
N ILE A 118 -0.63 15.83 -0.32
CA ILE A 118 -0.65 15.22 1.00
C ILE A 118 0.46 14.19 1.03
N GLU A 119 1.42 14.37 1.94
CA GLU A 119 2.51 13.42 2.15
C GLU A 119 2.21 12.56 3.38
N ILE A 120 2.04 11.26 3.14
CA ILE A 120 1.83 10.26 4.18
C ILE A 120 3.15 9.56 4.40
N LYS A 121 3.78 9.88 5.52
CA LYS A 121 5.06 9.31 5.94
C LYS A 121 4.88 7.94 6.59
N PRO A 122 5.92 7.10 6.59
CA PRO A 122 5.94 5.86 7.35
C PRO A 122 5.55 6.15 8.81
N ILE A 123 4.48 5.53 9.30
CA ILE A 123 4.00 5.78 10.66
C ILE A 123 4.85 4.97 11.64
N SER A 124 5.47 5.64 12.60
CA SER A 124 6.32 5.00 13.61
C SER A 124 5.57 4.09 14.59
N SER A 125 4.23 4.17 14.66
CA SER A 125 3.39 3.43 15.62
C SER A 125 2.87 2.08 15.12
N TRP A 126 3.19 1.69 13.88
CA TRP A 126 2.84 0.38 13.31
C TRP A 126 4.10 -0.42 12.97
N GLN A 127 5.03 -0.47 13.92
CA GLN A 127 6.24 -1.28 13.84
C GLN A 127 5.88 -2.76 13.97
N VAL A 128 5.69 -3.41 12.83
CA VAL A 128 5.69 -4.86 12.76
C VAL A 128 7.16 -5.33 12.69
N ILE A 129 7.74 -5.59 13.87
CA ILE A 129 9.02 -6.29 13.99
C ILE A 129 8.75 -7.78 13.76
N TYR A 130 8.85 -8.24 12.52
CA TYR A 130 9.10 -9.66 12.25
C TYR A 130 10.55 -9.81 11.77
N ALA A 131 11.46 -9.76 12.74
CA ALA A 131 12.84 -10.21 12.55
C ALA A 131 13.18 -11.17 13.70
N VAL A 132 12.96 -12.46 13.46
CA VAL A 132 13.81 -13.53 13.98
C VAL A 132 14.26 -14.34 12.77
#